data_AF-A0A402B3T2-F1
#
_entry.id   AF-A0A402B3T2-F1
#
_cell.length_a   1.000
_cell.length_b   1.000
_cell.length_c   1.000
_cell.angle_alpha   90.00
_cell.angle_beta   90.00
_cell.angle_gamma   90.00
#
_symmetry.space_group_name_H-M   'P 1'
#
loop_
_entity.id
_entity.type
_entity.pdbx_description
1 polymer ?
#
loop_
_entity_poly.entity_id
_entity_poly.type
_entity_poly.pdbx_seq_one_letter_code
_entity_poly.pdbx_strand_id
1 'polypeptide(L)' 'MEESAIAAIQRQQIEIAIGELLLTSDFYMRQSTVERLRHLISHADHTLDINKFSEMAQEELRELNLLPAN' A
#
# COMPACT_ATOMS: atom_id res chain seq x y z
N MET A 1 11.77 14.50 -4.70
CA MET A 1 11.95 14.72 -3.24
C MET A 1 12.61 13.48 -2.69
N GLU A 2 13.59 13.61 -1.81
CA GLU A 2 14.24 12.45 -1.20
C GLU A 2 13.27 11.82 -0.19
N GLU A 3 13.08 10.51 -0.29
CA GLU A 3 12.20 9.74 0.59
C GLU A 3 12.82 9.67 1.99
N SER A 4 12.05 10.00 3.03
CA SER A 4 12.52 9.88 4.40
C SER A 4 12.71 8.40 4.79
N ALA A 5 13.55 8.12 5.80
CA ALA A 5 13.70 6.77 6.32
C ALA A 5 12.37 6.19 6.83
N ILE A 6 11.49 7.04 7.37
CA ILE A 6 10.15 6.66 7.83
C ILE A 6 9.27 6.28 6.63
N ALA A 7 9.27 7.09 5.58
CA ALA A 7 8.54 6.80 4.34
C ALA A 7 8.99 5.46 3.72
N ALA A 8 10.30 5.18 3.70
CA ALA A 8 10.81 3.91 3.21
C ALA A 8 10.31 2.70 4.03
N ILE A 9 10.21 2.84 5.36
CA ILE A 9 9.65 1.80 6.23
C ILE A 9 8.14 1.62 5.97
N GLN A 10 7.40 2.72 5.87
CA GLN A 10 5.96 2.68 5.57
C GLN A 10 5.69 2.05 4.19
N ARG A 11 6.51 2.36 3.18
CA ARG A 11 6.47 1.71 1.87
C ARG A 11 6.59 0.19 1.99
N GLN A 12 7.56 -0.28 2.77
CA GLN A 12 7.76 -1.71 2.98
C GLN A 12 6.58 -2.36 3.72
N GLN A 13 5.98 -1.67 4.70
CA GLN A 13 4.77 -2.16 5.39
C GLN A 13 3.58 -2.27 4.44
N ILE A 14 3.40 -1.30 3.54
CA ILE A 14 2.35 -1.30 2.52
C ILE A 14 2.57 -2.46 1.53
N GLU A 15 3.80 -2.67 1.05
CA GLU A 15 4.14 -3.80 0.16
C GLU A 15 3.83 -5.16 0.80
N ILE A 16 4.22 -5.34 2.07
CA ILE A 16 3.91 -6.56 2.83
C ILE A 16 2.39 -6.75 2.91
N ALA A 17 1.65 -5.69 3.22
CA ALA A 17 0.20 -5.75 3.33
C ALA A 17 -0.49 -6.09 2.01
N ILE A 18 0.04 -5.63 0.88
CA ILE A 18 -0.46 -6.01 -0.45
C ILE A 18 -0.15 -7.49 -0.72
N GLY A 19 1.06 -7.95 -0.41
CA GLY A 19 1.41 -9.36 -0.52
C GLY A 19 0.48 -10.26 0.30
N GLU A 20 0.15 -9.85 1.52
CA GLU A 20 -0.85 -10.54 2.36
C GLU A 20 -2.24 -10.53 1.70
N LEU A 21 -2.68 -9.41 1.14
CA LEU A 21 -3.95 -9.31 0.44
C LEU A 21 -4.04 -10.29 -0.73
N LEU A 22 -3.00 -10.33 -1.57
CA LEU A 22 -2.92 -11.18 -2.76
C LEU A 22 -2.94 -12.68 -2.42
N LEU A 23 -2.34 -13.06 -1.30
CA LEU A 23 -2.27 -14.45 -0.86
C LEU A 23 -3.50 -14.88 -0.04
N THR A 24 -4.34 -13.94 0.38
CA THR A 24 -5.52 -14.21 1.20
C THR A 24 -6.75 -14.45 0.34
N SER A 25 -7.39 -15.61 0.51
CA SER A 25 -8.65 -15.97 -0.14
C SER A 25 -9.89 -15.76 0.73
N ASP A 26 -9.73 -15.69 2.05
CA ASP A 26 -10.84 -15.42 2.98
C ASP A 26 -11.34 -13.97 2.85
N PHE A 27 -12.65 -13.82 2.67
CA PHE A 27 -13.28 -12.52 2.42
C PHE A 27 -13.07 -11.52 3.56
N TYR A 28 -13.25 -11.94 4.82
CA TYR A 28 -13.16 -11.04 5.96
C TYR A 28 -11.71 -10.64 6.25
N MET A 29 -10.78 -11.57 6.06
CA MET A 29 -9.35 -11.27 6.16
C MET A 29 -8.91 -10.30 5.06
N ARG A 30 -9.36 -10.50 3.81
CA ARG A 30 -9.11 -9.54 2.73
C ARG A 30 -9.65 -8.16 3.09
N GLN A 31 -10.88 -8.07 3.58
CA GLN A 31 -11.48 -6.80 3.98
C GLN A 31 -10.67 -6.11 5.08
N SER A 32 -10.25 -6.85 6.10
CA SER A 32 -9.38 -6.34 7.17
C SER A 32 -8.05 -5.79 6.63
N THR A 33 -7.41 -6.52 5.71
CA THR A 33 -6.16 -6.07 5.08
C THR A 33 -6.35 -4.80 4.25
N VAL A 34 -7.48 -4.67 3.52
CA VAL A 34 -7.82 -3.46 2.77
C VAL A 34 -8.00 -2.25 3.70
N GLU A 35 -8.68 -2.40 4.84
CA GLU A 35 -8.80 -1.30 5.81
C GLU A 35 -7.44 -0.91 6.40
N ARG A 36 -6.58 -1.90 6.68
CA ARG A 36 -5.22 -1.63 7.14
C ARG A 36 -4.41 -0.87 6.09
N LEU A 37 -4.53 -1.22 4.81
CA LEU A 37 -3.88 -0.50 3.71
C LEU A 37 -4.37 0.96 3.62
N ARG A 38 -5.68 1.20 3.73
CA ARG A 38 -6.24 2.57 3.81
C ARG A 38 -5.65 3.35 4.97
N HIS A 39 -5.56 2.73 6.14
CA HIS A 39 -4.99 3.39 7.32
C HIS A 39 -3.51 3.75 7.11
N LEU A 40 -2.70 2.82 6.58
CA LEU A 40 -1.28 3.06 6.32
C LEU A 40 -1.06 4.19 5.30
N ILE A 41 -1.86 4.22 4.21
CA ILE A 41 -1.72 5.24 3.16
C ILE A 41 -2.22 6.61 3.63
N SER A 42 -3.34 6.67 4.36
CA SER A 42 -3.86 7.94 4.89
C SER A 42 -2.93 8.62 5.89
N HIS A 43 -2.06 7.85 6.56
CA HIS A 43 -1.07 8.35 7.52
C HIS A 43 0.37 8.23 6.99
N ALA A 44 0.53 7.96 5.69
CA ALA A 44 1.84 7.89 5.08
C ALA A 44 2.53 9.26 5.18
N ASP A 45 3.83 9.22 5.40
CA ASP A 45 4.67 10.39 5.34
C ASP A 45 4.58 11.01 3.94
N HIS A 46 4.52 12.34 3.90
CA HIS A 46 4.36 13.12 2.66
C HIS A 46 5.50 12.91 1.64
N THR A 47 6.64 12.35 2.06
CA THR A 47 7.76 12.03 1.17
C THR A 47 7.69 10.61 0.58
N LEU A 48 6.65 9.83 0.91
CA LEU A 48 6.42 8.50 0.35
C LEU A 48 6.33 8.58 -1.18
N ASP A 49 7.27 7.94 -1.85
CA ASP A 49 7.32 7.92 -3.31
C ASP A 49 6.60 6.69 -3.85
N ILE A 50 5.43 6.93 -4.43
CA ILE A 50 4.55 5.90 -4.98
C ILE A 50 5.25 5.14 -6.12
N ASN A 51 6.17 5.77 -6.85
CA ASN A 51 6.84 5.13 -7.98
C ASN A 51 7.86 4.07 -7.53
N LYS A 52 8.19 4.03 -6.24
CA LYS A 52 9.07 3.01 -5.65
C LYS A 52 8.33 1.77 -5.17
N PHE A 53 7.01 1.74 -5.27
CA PHE A 53 6.26 0.50 -5.13
C PHE A 53 6.52 -0.40 -6.33
N SER A 54 6.52 -1.72 -6.10
CA SER A 54 6.49 -2.71 -7.18
C SER A 54 5.30 -2.46 -8.12
N GLU A 55 5.43 -2.84 -9.40
CA GLU A 55 4.37 -2.62 -10.40
C GLU A 55 3.04 -3.25 -9.97
N MET A 56 3.10 -4.47 -9.44
CA MET A 56 1.96 -5.18 -8.88
C MET A 56 1.33 -4.43 -7.70
N ALA A 57 2.14 -3.89 -6.78
CA ALA A 57 1.63 -3.09 -5.68
C ALA A 57 0.92 -1.82 -6.16
N GLN A 58 1.45 -1.15 -7.17
CA GLN A 58 0.80 0.04 -7.74
C GLN A 58 -0.55 -0.32 -8.39
N GLU A 59 -0.63 -1.44 -9.10
CA GLU A 59 -1.87 -1.93 -9.71
C GLU A 59 -2.94 -2.22 -8.65
N GLU A 60 -2.62 -3.04 -7.65
CA GLU A 60 -3.55 -3.38 -6.56
C GLU A 60 -4.04 -2.14 -5.81
N LEU A 61 -3.14 -1.19 -5.51
CA LEU A 61 -3.54 0.05 -4.84
C LEU A 61 -4.44 0.92 -5.72
N ARG A 62 -4.27 0.93 -7.04
CA ARG A 62 -5.19 1.61 -7.97
C ARG A 62 -6.55 0.92 -8.02
N GLU A 63 -6.59 -0.41 -8.09
CA GLU A 63 -7.84 -1.18 -8.04
C GLU A 63 -8.64 -0.92 -6.76
N LEU A 64 -7.93 -0.77 -5.64
CA LEU A 64 -8.52 -0.41 -4.34
C LEU A 64 -8.86 1.08 -4.20
N ASN A 65 -8.60 1.91 -5.23
CA ASN A 65 -8.75 3.37 -5.23
C ASN A 65 -7.93 4.08 -4.13
N LEU A 66 -6.77 3.52 -3.79
CA LEU A 66 -5.84 4.07 -2.80
C LEU A 66 -4.73 4.90 -3.43
N LEU A 67 -4.56 4.78 -4.74
CA LEU A 67 -3.75 5.66 -5.57
C LEU A 67 -4.61 6.29 -6.66
N PRO A 68 -4.26 7.50 -7.13
CA PRO A 68 -4.93 8.08 -8.29
C PRO A 68 -4.81 7.15 -9.49
N ALA A 69 -5.91 7.03 -10.24
CA ALA A 69 -5.87 6.42 -11.57
C ALA A 69 -4.99 7.29 -12.47
N ASN A 70 -4.03 6.65 -13.16
CA ASN A 70 -3.15 7.33 -14.12
C ASN A 70 -3.95 8.02 -15.24
#